data_AF-X1KTV0-F1
#
_entry.id   AF-X1KTV0-F1
#
_cell.length_a   1.000
_cell.length_b   1.000
_cell.length_c   1.000
_cell.angle_alpha   90.00
_cell.angle_beta   90.00
_cell.angle_gamma   90.00
#
_symmetry.space_group_name_H-M   'P 1'
#
loop_
_entity.id
_entity.type
_entity.pdbx_description
1 polymer ?
#
loop_
_entity_poly.entity_id
_entity_poly.type
_entity_poly.pdbx_seq_one_letter_code
_entity_poly.pdbx_strand_id
1 'polypeptide(L)'
;YSTLLAGLLLLSVTMASIIPVDSTSLRFNFLHKLGDEQGYILVNIITGFLVLLNYTVARITRRSNRFFPVAAAALLLFIGKELVYFGISPVAIGSGLLILVLGTVLFSRQIGVFYLWL
;
A
#
# COMPACT_ATOMS: atom_id res chain seq x y z
N TYR A 1 17.32 -13.23 10.51
CA TYR A 1 16.18 -12.33 10.24
C TYR A 1 16.38 -10.91 10.78
N SER A 2 17.03 -10.71 11.93
CA SER A 2 17.28 -9.37 12.52
C SER A 2 18.11 -8.43 11.64
N THR A 3 19.15 -8.93 10.98
CA THR A 3 20.03 -8.14 10.09
C THR A 3 19.31 -7.62 8.84
N LEU A 4 18.42 -8.44 8.25
CA LEU A 4 17.57 -8.03 7.13
C LEU A 4 16.54 -6.97 7.53
N LEU A 5 15.94 -7.11 8.72
CA LEU A 5 15.01 -6.12 9.25
C LEU A 5 15.71 -4.78 9.51
N ALA A 6 16.89 -4.79 10.11
CA ALA A 6 17.69 -3.58 10.33
C ALA A 6 18.07 -2.91 9.00
N GLY A 7 18.46 -3.69 7.99
CA GLY A 7 18.75 -3.17 6.65
C GLY A 7 17.54 -2.52 5.97
N LEU A 8 16.37 -3.15 6.06
CA LEU A 8 15.12 -2.58 5.53
C LEU A 8 14.70 -1.29 6.26
N LEU A 9 14.93 -1.23 7.58
CA LEU A 9 14.62 -0.05 8.39
C LEU A 9 15.51 1.13 8.01
N LEU A 10 16.82 0.89 7.85
CA LEU A 10 17.77 1.90 7.38
C LEU A 10 17.44 2.40 5.97
N LEU A 11 17.04 1.51 5.07
CA LEU A 11 16.56 1.86 3.74
C LEU A 11 15.30 2.73 3.79
N SER A 12 14.34 2.40 4.65
CA SER A 12 13.12 3.19 4.81
C SER A 12 13.41 4.59 5.36
N VAL A 13 14.32 4.72 6.32
CA VAL A 13 14.71 6.02 6.91
C VAL A 13 15.47 6.88 5.91
N THR A 14 16.40 6.28 5.15
CA THR A 14 17.14 7.01 4.11
C THR A 14 16.21 7.50 3.01
N MET A 15 15.28 6.66 2.53
CA MET A 15 14.26 7.09 1.57
C MET A 15 13.40 8.23 2.12
N ALA A 16 12.98 8.18 3.38
CA ALA A 16 12.21 9.26 4.00
C ALA A 16 13.01 10.58 4.10
N SER A 17 14.33 10.51 4.31
CA SER A 17 15.19 11.70 4.43
C SER A 17 15.49 12.40 3.09
N ILE A 18 15.39 11.67 1.98
CA ILE A 18 15.70 12.18 0.63
C ILE A 18 14.48 12.85 -0.01
N ILE A 19 13.27 12.49 0.40
CA ILE A 19 12.04 13.05 -0.17
C ILE A 19 11.92 14.52 0.26
N PRO A 20 12.05 15.50 -0.66
CA PRO A 20 11.88 16.90 -0.32
C PRO A 20 10.41 17.14 -0.03
N VAL A 21 10.09 17.74 1.11
CA VAL A 21 8.72 18.14 1.46
C VAL A 21 8.63 19.65 1.25
N ASP A 22 7.97 20.06 0.17
CA ASP A 22 7.74 21.47 -0.15
C ASP A 22 6.58 21.98 0.74
N SER A 23 6.95 22.70 1.80
CA SER A 23 6.02 23.12 2.87
C SER A 23 5.06 24.24 2.47
N THR A 24 5.10 24.68 1.21
CA THR A 24 4.45 25.90 0.73
C THR A 24 3.08 25.66 0.09
N SER A 25 2.71 24.42 -0.24
CA SER A 25 1.42 24.12 -0.87
C SER A 25 0.77 22.85 -0.31
N LEU A 26 -0.47 23.00 0.13
CA LEU A 26 -1.29 21.97 0.76
C LEU A 26 -2.21 21.38 -0.33
N ARG A 27 -1.98 20.12 -0.72
CA ARG A 27 -2.85 19.43 -1.69
C ARG A 27 -4.09 18.85 -0.98
N PHE A 28 -5.15 18.55 -1.74
CA PHE A 28 -6.42 17.96 -1.25
C PHE A 28 -6.28 16.65 -0.46
N ASN A 29 -5.10 16.00 -0.49
CA ASN A 29 -4.76 14.84 0.33
C ASN A 29 -4.13 15.21 1.70
N PHE A 30 -4.20 16.48 2.13
CA PHE A 30 -3.59 17.00 3.37
C PHE A 30 -2.08 16.77 3.50
N LEU A 31 -1.41 16.49 2.37
CA LEU A 31 0.02 16.31 2.26
C LEU A 31 0.64 17.55 1.61
N HIS A 32 1.76 17.99 2.17
CA HIS A 32 2.63 18.97 1.56
C HIS A 32 3.12 18.45 0.20
N LYS A 33 3.25 19.36 -0.78
CA LYS A 33 3.71 19.01 -2.12
C LYS A 33 5.09 18.36 -2.02
N LEU A 34 5.25 17.13 -2.52
CA LEU A 34 6.57 16.50 -2.55
C LEU A 34 7.39 17.20 -3.63
N GLY A 35 8.63 17.59 -3.31
CA GLY A 35 9.56 18.21 -4.25
C GLY A 35 9.98 17.28 -5.39
N ASP A 36 9.85 15.95 -5.20
CA ASP A 36 9.99 14.95 -6.25
C ASP A 36 8.74 14.05 -6.33
N GLU A 37 7.74 14.50 -7.10
CA GLU A 37 6.51 13.75 -7.35
C GLU A 37 6.76 12.44 -8.11
N GLN A 38 7.81 12.38 -8.94
CA GLN A 38 8.13 11.21 -9.74
C GLN A 38 8.73 10.09 -8.87
N GLY A 39 9.66 10.42 -7.98
CA GLY A 39 10.23 9.48 -7.01
C GLY A 39 9.16 8.85 -6.12
N TYR A 40 8.20 9.65 -5.64
CA TYR A 40 7.09 9.15 -4.84
C TYR A 40 6.19 8.17 -5.59
N ILE A 41 5.80 8.50 -6.83
CA ILE A 41 4.98 7.61 -7.66
C ILE A 41 5.70 6.29 -7.89
N LEU A 42 7.01 6.34 -8.17
CA LEU A 42 7.83 5.14 -8.40
C LEU A 42 7.91 4.25 -7.15
N VAL A 43 8.22 4.83 -5.99
CA VAL A 43 8.27 4.08 -4.71
C VAL A 43 6.90 3.49 -4.38
N ASN A 44 5.83 4.24 -4.62
CA ASN A 44 4.48 3.77 -4.39
C ASN A 44 4.12 2.56 -5.26
N ILE A 45 4.39 2.62 -6.57
CA ILE A 45 4.13 1.52 -7.51
C ILE A 45 4.96 0.29 -7.13
N ILE A 46 6.25 0.48 -6.83
CA ILE A 46 7.15 -0.62 -6.43
C ILE A 46 6.65 -1.28 -5.14
N THR A 47 6.24 -0.49 -4.15
CA THR A 47 5.75 -1.00 -2.87
C THR A 47 4.46 -1.80 -3.07
N GLY A 48 3.51 -1.27 -3.85
CA GLY A 48 2.28 -2.00 -4.17
C GLY A 48 2.54 -3.31 -4.90
N PHE A 49 3.43 -3.30 -5.90
CA PHE A 49 3.82 -4.50 -6.63
C PHE A 49 4.51 -5.54 -5.74
N LEU A 50 5.41 -5.10 -4.85
CA LEU A 50 6.07 -5.96 -3.86
C LEU A 50 5.08 -6.60 -2.91
N VAL A 51 4.06 -5.87 -2.43
CA VAL A 51 3.00 -6.41 -1.57
C VAL A 51 2.25 -7.54 -2.29
N LEU A 52 1.88 -7.31 -3.56
CA LEU A 52 1.20 -8.32 -4.38
C LEU A 52 2.06 -9.57 -4.61
N LEU A 53 3.34 -9.37 -4.97
CA LEU A 53 4.28 -10.47 -5.12
C LEU A 53 4.45 -11.24 -3.82
N ASN A 54 4.60 -10.56 -2.68
CA ASN A 54 4.81 -11.21 -1.39
C ASN A 54 3.65 -12.14 -1.03
N TYR A 55 2.40 -11.69 -1.16
CA TYR A 55 1.24 -12.54 -0.88
C TYR A 55 1.05 -13.66 -1.90
N THR A 56 1.43 -13.43 -3.17
CA THR A 56 1.39 -14.46 -4.22
C THR A 56 2.44 -15.54 -3.96
N VAL A 57 3.67 -15.16 -3.62
CA VAL A 57 4.74 -16.09 -3.23
C VAL A 57 4.36 -16.82 -1.95
N ALA A 58 3.81 -16.14 -0.94
CA ALA A 58 3.33 -16.77 0.29
C ALA A 58 2.28 -17.85 0.04
N ARG A 59 1.37 -17.64 -0.94
CA ARG A 59 0.42 -18.68 -1.39
C ARG A 59 1.14 -19.91 -1.94
N ILE A 60 2.13 -19.71 -2.82
CA ILE A 60 2.88 -20.82 -3.45
C ILE A 60 3.67 -21.59 -2.41
N THR A 61 4.43 -20.88 -1.55
CA THR A 61 5.31 -21.49 -0.55
C THR A 61 4.54 -22.22 0.55
N ARG A 62 3.41 -21.67 1.01
CA ARG A 62 2.63 -22.27 2.12
C ARG A 62 1.49 -23.17 1.66
N ARG A 63 1.26 -23.32 0.34
CA ARG A 63 0.19 -24.13 -0.29
C ARG A 63 -1.20 -23.98 0.35
N SER A 64 -1.49 -22.84 0.96
CA SER A 64 -2.75 -22.60 1.65
C SER A 64 -3.60 -21.62 0.87
N ASN A 65 -4.82 -22.02 0.52
CA ASN A 65 -5.80 -21.14 -0.13
C ASN A 65 -6.19 -19.93 0.72
N ARG A 66 -5.80 -19.90 2.00
CA ARG A 66 -6.03 -18.77 2.91
C ARG A 66 -5.26 -17.50 2.52
N PHE A 67 -4.19 -17.61 1.71
CA PHE A 67 -3.42 -16.44 1.24
C PHE A 67 -4.03 -15.75 0.01
N PHE A 68 -4.89 -16.44 -0.73
CA PHE A 68 -5.57 -15.88 -1.91
C PHE A 68 -6.50 -14.70 -1.57
N PRO A 69 -7.38 -14.76 -0.55
CA PRO A 69 -8.22 -13.62 -0.21
C PRO A 69 -7.42 -12.42 0.32
N VAL A 70 -6.24 -12.64 0.92
CA VAL A 70 -5.36 -11.55 1.36
C VAL A 70 -4.73 -10.83 0.17
N ALA A 71 -4.25 -11.57 -0.83
CA ALA A 71 -3.75 -11.01 -2.07
C ALA A 71 -4.84 -10.22 -2.82
N ALA A 72 -6.06 -10.74 -2.87
CA ALA A 72 -7.20 -10.05 -3.47
C ALA A 72 -7.58 -8.76 -2.71
N ALA A 73 -7.55 -8.78 -1.38
CA ALA A 73 -7.78 -7.58 -0.58
C ALA A 73 -6.68 -6.53 -0.78
N ALA A 74 -5.42 -6.95 -0.89
CA ALA A 74 -4.30 -6.06 -1.22
C ALA A 74 -4.43 -5.43 -2.62
N LEU A 75 -4.89 -6.20 -3.62
CA LEU A 75 -5.22 -5.67 -4.95
C LEU A 75 -6.31 -4.60 -4.90
N LEU A 76 -7.39 -4.87 -4.16
CA LEU A 76 -8.48 -3.91 -4.00
C LEU A 76 -7.98 -2.61 -3.37
N LEU A 77 -7.15 -2.70 -2.33
CA LEU A 77 -6.54 -1.52 -1.71
C LEU A 77 -5.68 -0.73 -2.70
N PHE A 78 -4.89 -1.42 -3.52
CA PHE A 78 -4.05 -0.77 -4.52
C PHE A 78 -4.87 -0.05 -5.59
N ILE A 79 -5.90 -0.72 -6.13
CA ILE A 79 -6.80 -0.16 -7.14
C ILE A 79 -7.61 1.02 -6.57
N GLY A 80 -8.17 0.86 -5.37
CA GLY A 80 -8.95 1.92 -4.72
C GLY A 80 -8.10 3.17 -4.46
N LYS A 81 -6.85 2.99 -4.03
CA LYS A 81 -5.89 4.08 -3.87
C LYS A 81 -5.61 4.81 -5.19
N GLU A 82 -5.32 4.06 -6.25
CA GLU A 82 -5.04 4.63 -7.57
C GLU A 82 -6.25 5.42 -8.11
N LEU A 83 -7.47 4.91 -7.92
CA LEU A 83 -8.70 5.63 -8.29
C LEU A 83 -8.89 6.93 -7.51
N VAL A 84 -8.56 6.96 -6.21
CA VAL A 84 -8.66 8.20 -5.41
C VAL A 84 -7.57 9.19 -5.81
N TYR A 85 -6.36 8.71 -6.13
CA TYR A 85 -5.22 9.58 -6.44
C TYR A 85 -5.28 10.17 -7.86
N PHE A 86 -5.64 9.35 -8.85
CA PHE A 86 -5.72 9.77 -10.26
C PHE A 86 -7.14 10.07 -10.75
N GLY A 87 -8.15 9.87 -9.90
CA GLY A 87 -9.54 10.14 -10.22
C GLY A 87 -9.81 11.63 -10.43
N ILE A 88 -9.93 12.04 -11.69
CA ILE A 88 -10.32 13.42 -12.05
C ILE A 88 -11.83 13.64 -11.81
N SER A 89 -12.62 12.56 -11.84
CA SER A 89 -14.06 12.56 -11.67
C SER A 89 -14.47 12.32 -10.20
N PRO A 90 -15.45 13.07 -9.65
CA PRO A 90 -16.00 12.81 -8.31
C PRO A 90 -16.54 11.39 -8.14
N VAL A 91 -17.04 10.78 -9.23
CA VAL A 91 -17.54 9.41 -9.23
C VAL A 91 -16.40 8.40 -9.09
N ALA A 92 -15.25 8.65 -9.73
CA ALA A 92 -14.06 7.81 -9.61
C ALA A 92 -13.46 7.89 -8.21
N ILE A 93 -13.45 9.08 -7.61
CA ILE A 93 -12.99 9.26 -6.22
C ILE A 93 -13.94 8.52 -5.26
N GLY A 94 -15.26 8.66 -5.44
CA GLY A 94 -16.25 7.99 -4.60
C GLY A 94 -16.18 6.46 -4.68
N SER A 95 -16.05 5.90 -5.89
CA SER A 95 -15.87 4.45 -6.05
C SER A 95 -14.53 3.97 -5.51
N GLY A 96 -13.45 4.73 -5.69
CA GLY A 96 -12.14 4.45 -5.10
C GLY A 96 -12.17 4.37 -3.58
N LEU A 97 -12.86 5.32 -2.92
CA LEU A 97 -13.07 5.30 -1.47
C LEU A 97 -13.86 4.07 -1.01
N LEU A 98 -14.94 3.71 -1.70
CA LEU A 98 -15.71 2.50 -1.38
C LEU A 98 -14.85 1.24 -1.51
N ILE A 99 -14.06 1.14 -2.57
CA ILE A 99 -13.12 0.04 -2.79
C ILE A 99 -12.06 -0.01 -1.69
N LEU A 100 -11.54 1.14 -1.24
CA LEU A 100 -10.59 1.22 -0.12
C LEU A 100 -11.21 0.73 1.19
N VAL A 101 -12.44 1.15 1.52
CA VAL A 101 -13.13 0.68 2.72
C VAL A 101 -13.33 -0.83 2.68
N LEU A 102 -13.85 -1.35 1.57
CA LEU A 102 -14.05 -2.79 1.39
C LEU A 102 -12.74 -3.58 1.47
N GLY A 103 -11.70 -3.11 0.78
CA GLY A 103 -10.36 -3.71 0.82
C GLY A 103 -9.79 -3.74 2.23
N THR A 104 -9.96 -2.65 2.99
CA THR A 104 -9.46 -2.54 4.38
C THR A 104 -10.18 -3.52 5.30
N VAL A 105 -11.51 -3.60 5.21
CA VAL A 105 -12.31 -4.53 6.01
C VAL A 105 -11.94 -5.98 5.72
N LEU A 106 -11.80 -6.34 4.44
CA LEU A 106 -11.37 -7.68 4.04
C LEU A 106 -9.96 -8.00 4.52
N PHE A 107 -9.02 -7.07 4.36
CA PHE A 107 -7.63 -7.27 4.75
C PHE A 107 -7.49 -7.39 6.28
N SER A 108 -8.14 -6.52 7.04
CA SER A 108 -8.16 -6.54 8.51
C SER A 108 -8.78 -7.84 9.03
N ARG A 109 -9.91 -8.29 8.46
CA ARG A 109 -10.54 -9.55 8.85
C ARG A 109 -9.60 -10.74 8.62
N GLN A 110 -8.90 -10.79 7.49
CA GLN A 110 -7.97 -11.89 7.21
C GLN A 110 -6.75 -11.86 8.14
N ILE A 111 -6.17 -10.68 8.41
CA ILE A 111 -5.08 -10.54 9.38
C ILE A 111 -5.53 -10.96 10.77
N GLY A 112 -6.73 -10.54 11.20
CA GLY A 112 -7.31 -10.92 12.48
C GLY A 112 -7.43 -12.43 12.61
N VAL A 113 -7.94 -13.12 11.57
CA VAL A 113 -8.00 -14.60 11.54
C VAL A 113 -6.61 -15.23 11.61
N PHE A 114 -5.59 -14.64 11.00
CA PHE A 114 -4.21 -15.13 11.03
C PHE A 114 -3.55 -14.97 12.41
N TYR A 115 -3.79 -13.86 13.12
CA TYR A 115 -3.12 -13.53 14.38
C TYR A 115 -3.88 -13.92 15.65
N LEU A 116 -5.23 -13.98 15.62
CA LEU A 116 -6.03 -14.42 16.77
C LEU A 116 -6.06 -15.95 16.95
N TRP A 117 -5.51 -16.70 16.00
CA TRP A 117 -5.38 -18.17 16.08
C TRP A 117 -4.00 -18.62 16.61
N LEU A 118 -3.28 -17.72 17.29
CA LEU A 118 -2.04 -17.99 18.01
C LEU A 118 -2.32 -18.17 19.50
#